data_AF-A0A536PV63-F1
#
_entry.id   AF-A0A536PV63-F1
#
_cell.length_a   1.000
_cell.length_b   1.000
_cell.length_c   1.000
_cell.angle_alpha   90.00
_cell.angle_beta   90.00
_cell.angle_gamma   90.00
#
_symmetry.space_group_name_H-M   'P 1'
#
loop_
_entity.id
_entity.type
_entity.pdbx_description
1 polymer ?
#
loop_
_entity_poly.entity_id
_entity_poly.type
_entity_poly.pdbx_seq_one_letter_code
_entity_poly.pdbx_strand_id
1 'polypeptide(L)'
;GVVAGMTQRIHVMYGGKIVEKADTSELFANPKMPYTWGLLRSIPRLDENRKAKLLPIEGLPPDLIAPPPGCRFEPRCQYRRDVCREKEPELKHIPNAKSDHEARCWGTQEGGWLVNTDWRREVGDTRVLEEIKQEIAQLPPEPPKTDGETPPPLPQKPN
;
A
#
# COMPACT_ATOMS: atom_id res chain seq x y z
N GLY A 1 -2.92 -18.28 12.74
CA GLY A 1 -3.90 -18.58 11.67
C GLY A 1 -3.34 -19.66 10.76
N VAL A 2 -4.19 -20.44 10.07
CA VAL A 2 -3.76 -21.60 9.26
C VAL A 2 -2.72 -21.22 8.20
N VAL A 3 -2.92 -20.10 7.49
CA VAL A 3 -1.98 -19.59 6.48
C VAL A 3 -0.61 -19.31 7.09
N ALA A 4 -0.57 -18.57 8.21
CA ALA A 4 0.69 -18.21 8.88
C ALA A 4 1.52 -19.41 9.37
N GLY A 5 0.90 -20.58 9.57
CA GLY A 5 1.57 -21.79 10.05
C GLY A 5 1.98 -22.78 8.95
N MET A 6 1.56 -22.56 7.70
CA MET A 6 1.72 -23.56 6.62
C MET A 6 2.40 -23.00 5.36
N THR A 7 2.54 -21.68 5.24
CA THR A 7 3.15 -21.04 4.06
C THR A 7 4.50 -20.43 4.38
N GLN A 8 5.43 -20.49 3.43
CA GLN A 8 6.70 -19.79 3.50
C GLN A 8 6.59 -18.39 2.91
N ARG A 9 5.81 -18.22 1.83
CA ARG A 9 5.62 -16.95 1.13
C ARG A 9 4.14 -16.68 0.86
N ILE A 10 3.75 -15.41 0.92
CA ILE A 10 2.38 -14.96 0.63
C ILE A 10 2.40 -13.94 -0.50
N HIS A 11 1.46 -14.10 -1.44
CA HIS A 11 1.11 -13.08 -2.41
C HIS A 11 -0.28 -12.55 -2.10
N VAL A 12 -0.39 -11.26 -1.81
CA VAL A 12 -1.65 -10.56 -1.65
C VAL A 12 -2.08 -10.02 -3.01
N MET A 13 -3.32 -10.32 -3.38
CA MET A 13 -3.89 -9.88 -4.66
C MET A 13 -5.05 -8.92 -4.43
N TYR A 14 -5.16 -7.93 -5.32
CA TYR A 14 -6.31 -7.05 -5.40
C TYR A 14 -6.58 -6.65 -6.84
N GLY A 15 -7.85 -6.64 -7.23
CA GLY A 15 -8.26 -6.26 -8.58
C GLY A 15 -7.51 -7.03 -9.67
N GLY A 16 -7.24 -8.33 -9.49
CA GLY A 16 -6.50 -9.15 -10.48
C GLY A 16 -4.98 -8.89 -10.58
N LYS A 17 -4.37 -8.16 -9.64
CA LYS A 17 -2.92 -7.92 -9.59
C LYS A 17 -2.33 -8.38 -8.25
N ILE A 18 -1.09 -8.86 -8.26
CA ILE A 18 -0.29 -8.96 -7.03
C ILE A 18 0.02 -7.53 -6.58
N VAL A 19 -0.41 -7.22 -5.37
CA VAL A 19 -0.23 -5.90 -4.75
C VAL A 19 0.80 -5.92 -3.62
N GLU A 20 1.05 -7.09 -3.04
CA GLU A 20 2.13 -7.28 -2.07
C GLU A 20 2.61 -8.72 -2.10
N LYS A 21 3.92 -8.91 -1.90
CA LYS A 21 4.55 -10.23 -1.84
C LYS A 21 5.67 -10.17 -0.81
N ALA A 22 5.70 -11.13 0.10
CA ALA A 22 6.77 -11.28 1.08
C ALA A 22 6.78 -12.69 1.68
N ASP A 23 7.87 -13.04 2.37
CA ASP A 23 7.85 -14.14 3.33
C ASP A 23 6.69 -13.99 4.33
N THR A 24 6.13 -15.11 4.75
CA THR A 24 4.93 -15.16 5.59
C THR A 24 5.15 -14.40 6.90
N SER A 25 6.28 -14.64 7.57
CA SER A 25 6.63 -13.97 8.82
C SER A 25 6.80 -12.45 8.62
N GLU A 26 7.42 -12.04 7.51
CA GLU A 26 7.62 -10.63 7.18
C GLU A 26 6.29 -9.93 6.87
N LEU A 27 5.40 -10.54 6.08
CA LEU A 27 4.11 -9.96 5.73
C LEU A 27 3.23 -9.71 6.96
N PHE A 28 3.25 -10.61 7.96
CA PHE A 28 2.52 -10.39 9.22
C PHE A 28 3.23 -9.42 10.16
N ALA A 29 4.56 -9.32 10.07
CA ALA A 29 5.36 -8.43 10.92
C ALA A 29 5.32 -6.98 10.44
N ASN A 30 5.50 -6.78 9.14
CA ASN A 30 5.80 -5.52 8.47
C ASN A 30 5.07 -5.42 7.11
N PRO A 31 3.75 -5.65 7.03
CA PRO A 31 2.97 -5.42 5.82
C PRO A 31 3.14 -3.97 5.39
N LYS A 32 3.10 -3.72 4.08
CA LYS A 32 3.39 -2.41 3.50
C LYS A 32 2.33 -1.94 2.52
N MET A 33 1.49 -2.82 1.98
CA MET A 33 0.37 -2.37 1.15
C MET A 33 -0.80 -1.92 2.04
N PRO A 34 -1.38 -0.72 1.84
CA PRO A 34 -2.56 -0.29 2.59
C PRO A 34 -3.75 -1.26 2.55
N TYR A 35 -3.92 -1.97 1.44
CA TYR A 35 -4.90 -3.05 1.34
C TYR A 35 -4.61 -4.19 2.33
N THR A 36 -3.36 -4.65 2.40
CA THR A 36 -2.92 -5.69 3.35
C THR A 36 -3.07 -5.23 4.79
N TRP A 37 -2.81 -3.96 5.09
CA TRP A 37 -3.08 -3.40 6.42
C TRP A 37 -4.55 -3.55 6.81
N GLY A 38 -5.46 -3.16 5.90
CA GLY A 38 -6.90 -3.31 6.12
C GLY A 38 -7.33 -4.76 6.31
N LEU A 39 -6.76 -5.69 5.53
CA LEU A 39 -7.02 -7.13 5.69
C LEU A 39 -6.59 -7.62 7.08
N LEU A 40 -5.36 -7.32 7.48
CA LEU A 40 -4.82 -7.76 8.77
C LEU A 40 -5.55 -7.13 9.96
N ARG A 41 -6.00 -5.87 9.83
CA ARG A 41 -6.84 -5.17 10.82
C ARG A 41 -8.27 -5.69 10.90
N SER A 42 -8.73 -6.41 9.88
CA SER A 42 -10.05 -7.04 9.88
C SER A 42 -10.04 -8.45 10.49
N ILE A 43 -8.86 -8.99 10.83
CA ILE A 43 -8.73 -10.30 11.47
C ILE A 43 -8.75 -10.13 12.99
N PRO A 44 -9.69 -10.78 13.71
CA PRO A 44 -9.71 -10.73 15.16
C PRO A 44 -8.45 -11.40 15.73
N ARG A 45 -7.73 -10.66 16.57
CA ARG A 45 -6.54 -11.13 17.27
C ARG A 45 -6.93 -11.77 18.60
N LEU A 46 -6.41 -12.97 18.86
CA LEU A 46 -6.70 -13.73 20.08
C LEU A 46 -5.99 -13.16 21.32
N ASP A 47 -4.90 -12.41 21.11
CA ASP A 47 -4.06 -11.79 22.13
C ASP A 47 -4.46 -10.34 22.44
N GLU A 48 -5.37 -9.75 21.67
CA GLU A 48 -5.90 -8.41 21.92
C GLU A 48 -7.22 -8.48 22.72
N ASN A 49 -7.46 -7.46 23.54
CA ASN A 49 -8.74 -7.31 24.24
C ASN A 49 -9.89 -7.41 23.24
N ARG A 50 -10.89 -8.27 23.50
CA ARG A 50 -12.08 -8.51 22.64
C ARG A 50 -12.89 -7.26 22.27
N LYS A 51 -12.52 -6.08 22.79
CA LYS A 51 -13.14 -4.78 22.54
C LYS A 51 -12.40 -3.93 21.48
N ALA A 52 -11.26 -4.38 20.95
CA ALA A 52 -10.58 -3.67 19.87
C ALA A 52 -11.50 -3.58 18.63
N LYS A 53 -11.71 -2.37 18.12
CA LYS A 53 -12.60 -2.12 16.98
C LYS A 53 -11.93 -2.64 15.71
N LEU A 54 -12.59 -3.56 15.02
CA LEU A 54 -12.17 -3.99 13.68
C LEU A 54 -12.39 -2.83 12.70
N LEU A 55 -11.44 -2.65 11.79
CA LEU A 55 -11.47 -1.58 10.81
C LEU A 55 -11.66 -2.19 9.42
N PRO A 56 -12.91 -2.22 8.92
CA PRO A 56 -13.17 -2.77 7.59
C PRO A 56 -12.63 -1.84 6.51
N ILE A 57 -12.31 -2.42 5.36
CA ILE A 57 -11.97 -1.66 4.16
C ILE A 57 -13.26 -1.15 3.53
N GLU A 58 -13.49 0.16 3.62
CA GLU A 58 -14.69 0.81 3.09
C GLU A 58 -14.77 0.75 1.55
N GLY A 59 -15.98 0.95 1.01
CA GLY A 59 -16.26 0.96 -0.41
C GLY A 59 -16.34 -0.43 -1.08
N LEU A 60 -16.61 -0.42 -2.38
CA LEU A 60 -16.77 -1.63 -3.20
C LEU A 60 -15.48 -1.93 -4.00
N PRO A 61 -15.18 -3.20 -4.29
CA PRO A 61 -14.12 -3.57 -5.22
C PRO A 61 -14.27 -2.89 -6.60
N PRO A 62 -13.16 -2.63 -7.34
CA PRO A 62 -13.23 -2.00 -8.65
C PRO A 62 -13.93 -2.91 -9.66
N ASP A 63 -14.53 -2.29 -10.67
CA ASP A 63 -14.93 -3.00 -11.88
C ASP A 63 -13.68 -3.55 -12.59
N LEU A 64 -13.68 -4.84 -12.89
CA LEU A 64 -12.56 -5.51 -13.57
C LEU A 64 -12.65 -5.40 -15.10
N ILE A 65 -13.83 -5.09 -15.64
CA ILE A 65 -14.06 -4.84 -17.07
C ILE A 65 -13.50 -3.46 -17.44
N ALA A 66 -13.73 -2.47 -16.59
CA ALA A 66 -13.23 -1.11 -16.74
C ALA A 66 -12.42 -0.68 -15.49
N PRO A 67 -11.20 -1.21 -15.31
CA PRO A 67 -10.39 -0.88 -14.14
C PRO A 67 -9.99 0.60 -14.12
N PRO A 68 -9.74 1.19 -12.93
CA PRO A 68 -9.19 2.54 -12.82
C PRO A 68 -7.90 2.70 -13.64
N PRO A 69 -7.63 3.91 -14.18
CA PRO A 69 -6.43 4.16 -14.97
C PRO A 69 -5.14 4.12 -14.12
N GLY A 70 -5.24 4.49 -12.84
CA GLY A 70 -4.16 4.40 -11.86
C GLY A 70 -4.24 3.14 -10.98
N CYS A 71 -3.71 3.28 -9.77
CA CYS A 71 -3.76 2.25 -8.72
C CYS A 71 -5.17 1.67 -8.55
N ARG A 72 -5.32 0.36 -8.78
CA ARG A 72 -6.63 -0.32 -8.64
C ARG A 72 -7.25 -0.19 -7.25
N PHE A 73 -6.45 0.03 -6.21
CA PHE A 73 -6.91 0.21 -4.84
C PHE A 73 -7.19 1.69 -4.47
N GLU A 74 -6.82 2.65 -5.32
CA GLU A 74 -7.00 4.10 -5.06
C GLU A 74 -8.40 4.46 -4.55
N PRO A 75 -9.51 3.97 -5.13
CA PRO A 75 -10.85 4.41 -4.73
C PRO A 75 -11.21 4.07 -3.28
N ARG A 76 -10.51 3.10 -2.68
CA ARG A 76 -10.72 2.63 -1.30
C ARG A 76 -9.53 2.91 -0.39
N CYS A 77 -8.44 3.46 -0.94
CA CYS A 77 -7.24 3.74 -0.19
C CYS A 77 -7.41 5.04 0.60
N GLN A 78 -7.28 4.97 1.92
CA GLN A 78 -7.33 6.13 2.81
C GLN A 78 -6.07 7.02 2.70
N TYR A 79 -4.99 6.49 2.11
CA TYR A 79 -3.68 7.12 2.02
C TYR A 79 -3.32 7.58 0.60
N ARG A 80 -4.31 7.65 -0.29
CA ARG A 80 -4.10 7.96 -1.71
C ARG A 80 -3.65 9.40 -1.94
N ARG A 81 -2.93 9.60 -3.04
CA ARG A 81 -2.61 10.92 -3.62
C ARG A 81 -2.92 10.91 -5.11
N ASP A 82 -2.78 12.06 -5.76
CA ASP A 82 -3.14 12.25 -7.17
C ASP A 82 -2.43 11.28 -8.11
N VAL A 83 -1.13 11.01 -7.87
CA VAL A 83 -0.38 10.00 -8.64
C VAL A 83 -1.04 8.61 -8.63
N CYS A 84 -1.73 8.23 -7.54
CA CYS A 84 -2.45 6.97 -7.44
C CYS A 84 -3.67 6.91 -8.36
N ARG A 85 -4.29 8.05 -8.68
CA ARG A 85 -5.45 8.12 -9.58
C ARG A 85 -5.03 8.00 -11.03
N GLU A 86 -3.85 8.49 -11.35
CA GLU A 86 -3.40 8.67 -12.74
C GLU A 86 -2.48 7.56 -13.23
N LYS A 87 -1.67 6.97 -12.34
CA LYS A 87 -0.63 6.00 -12.71
C LYS A 87 -0.68 4.76 -11.82
N GLU A 88 -0.67 3.60 -12.46
CA GLU A 88 -0.53 2.31 -11.77
C GLU A 88 0.92 2.14 -11.29
N PRO A 89 1.16 1.94 -9.98
CA PRO A 89 2.49 1.62 -9.49
C PRO A 89 2.94 0.25 -10.00
N GLU A 90 4.23 0.07 -10.21
CA GLU A 90 4.84 -1.24 -10.49
C GLU A 90 4.93 -2.07 -9.20
N LEU A 91 5.07 -3.39 -9.29
CA LEU A 91 5.43 -4.21 -8.13
C LEU A 91 6.95 -4.07 -7.95
N LYS A 92 7.38 -3.45 -6.85
CA LYS A 92 8.81 -3.16 -6.59
C LYS A 92 9.17 -3.48 -5.16
N HIS A 93 10.47 -3.70 -4.94
CA HIS A 93 11.05 -3.75 -3.62
C HIS A 93 10.76 -2.45 -2.86
N ILE A 94 10.51 -2.61 -1.57
CA ILE A 94 10.17 -1.50 -0.68
C ILE A 94 11.29 -1.25 0.33
N PRO A 95 11.52 0.00 0.74
CA PRO A 95 12.49 0.29 1.79
C PRO A 95 12.04 -0.27 3.15
N ASN A 96 12.99 -0.42 4.08
CA ASN A 96 12.72 -0.87 5.45
C ASN A 96 11.98 -2.22 5.52
N ALA A 97 12.33 -3.16 4.63
CA ALA A 97 11.82 -4.51 4.58
C ALA A 97 12.92 -5.50 4.18
N LYS A 98 12.64 -6.80 4.29
CA LYS A 98 13.53 -7.84 3.79
C LYS A 98 13.64 -7.79 2.26
N SER A 99 14.73 -8.36 1.75
CA SER A 99 15.16 -8.26 0.35
C SER A 99 14.23 -8.89 -0.68
N ASP A 100 13.16 -9.58 -0.30
CA ASP A 100 12.19 -10.17 -1.22
C ASP A 100 10.77 -9.61 -1.04
N HIS A 101 10.64 -8.56 -0.22
CA HIS A 101 9.38 -7.88 0.03
C HIS A 101 9.12 -6.84 -1.06
N GLU A 102 8.04 -7.05 -1.80
CA GLU A 102 7.63 -6.19 -2.89
C GLU A 102 6.20 -5.69 -2.68
N ALA A 103 5.94 -4.42 -3.02
CA ALA A 103 4.60 -3.84 -2.99
C ALA A 103 4.32 -2.97 -4.22
N ARG A 104 3.04 -2.96 -4.61
CA ARG A 104 2.50 -2.16 -5.71
C ARG A 104 1.86 -0.88 -5.16
N CYS A 105 2.68 0.03 -4.62
CA CYS A 105 2.20 1.21 -3.92
C CYS A 105 3.19 2.36 -4.04
N TRP A 106 2.74 3.51 -4.57
CA TRP A 106 3.54 4.74 -4.58
C TRP A 106 3.92 5.21 -3.18
N GLY A 107 3.04 5.04 -2.19
CA GLY A 107 3.28 5.49 -0.83
C GLY A 107 4.40 4.72 -0.11
N THR A 108 4.59 3.43 -0.38
CA THR A 108 5.61 2.61 0.34
C THR A 108 6.83 2.27 -0.49
N GLN A 109 6.86 2.64 -1.76
CA GLN A 109 8.06 2.55 -2.58
C GLN A 109 9.07 3.64 -2.18
N GLU A 110 10.30 3.53 -2.70
CA GLU A 110 11.34 4.51 -2.46
C GLU A 110 10.88 5.95 -2.77
N GLY A 111 11.10 6.86 -1.83
CA GLY A 111 10.61 8.25 -1.90
C GLY A 111 9.12 8.43 -1.57
N GLY A 112 8.40 7.35 -1.24
CA GLY A 112 6.99 7.39 -0.88
C GLY A 112 6.70 7.92 0.53
N TRP A 113 5.48 8.42 0.74
CA TRP A 113 5.05 9.08 1.98
C TRP A 113 4.62 8.15 3.12
N LEU A 114 4.65 6.84 2.90
CA LEU A 114 4.27 5.80 3.87
C LEU A 114 5.44 4.87 4.19
N VAL A 115 6.66 5.19 3.73
CA VAL A 115 7.85 4.33 3.90
C VAL A 115 8.17 4.05 5.38
N ASN A 116 7.89 5.02 6.26
CA ASN A 116 8.16 4.95 7.69
C ASN A 116 6.92 4.67 8.54
N THR A 117 5.77 4.38 7.92
CA THR A 117 4.51 4.14 8.64
C THR A 117 4.59 2.87 9.49
N ASP A 118 4.38 3.02 10.80
CA ASP A 118 4.12 1.90 11.70
C ASP A 118 2.64 1.50 11.58
N TRP A 119 2.37 0.49 10.74
CA TRP A 119 1.01 0.01 10.50
C TRP A 119 0.27 -0.46 11.78
N ARG A 120 0.98 -0.84 12.85
CA ARG A 120 0.35 -1.26 14.12
C ARG A 120 -0.10 -0.08 14.98
N ARG A 121 0.52 1.08 14.84
CA ARG A 121 0.19 2.27 15.64
C ARG A 121 -0.62 3.28 14.85
N GLU A 122 -0.26 3.48 13.59
CA GLU A 122 -0.75 4.59 12.77
C GLU A 122 -1.97 4.21 11.91
N VAL A 123 -2.06 2.95 11.48
CA VAL A 123 -3.19 2.51 10.66
C VAL A 123 -4.39 2.22 11.55
N GLY A 124 -5.42 3.05 11.44
CA GLY A 124 -6.68 2.84 12.13
C GLY A 124 -6.91 3.65 13.40
N ASP A 125 -5.91 4.40 13.84
CA ASP A 125 -6.12 5.50 14.77
C ASP A 125 -6.64 6.70 13.97
N THR A 126 -7.88 7.10 14.22
CA THR A 126 -8.52 8.23 13.54
C THR A 126 -7.77 9.55 13.75
N ARG A 127 -7.01 9.68 14.85
CA ARG A 127 -6.18 10.86 15.11
C ARG A 127 -4.96 10.89 14.19
N VAL A 128 -4.28 9.76 14.03
CA VAL A 128 -3.10 9.65 13.16
C VAL A 128 -3.47 9.75 11.68
N LEU A 129 -4.63 9.22 11.28
CA LEU A 129 -5.14 9.41 9.91
C LEU A 129 -5.34 10.89 9.57
N GLU A 130 -5.76 11.69 10.55
CA GLU A 130 -5.95 13.14 10.36
C GLU A 130 -4.61 13.89 10.36
N GLU A 131 -3.65 13.48 11.19
CA GLU A 131 -2.26 13.97 11.17
C GLU A 131 -1.59 13.67 9.81
N ILE A 132 -1.69 12.44 9.29
CA ILE A 132 -1.16 12.06 7.97
C ILE A 132 -1.82 12.86 6.84
N LYS A 133 -3.14 13.05 6.87
CA LYS A 133 -3.83 13.90 5.88
C LYS A 133 -3.33 15.34 5.94
N GLN A 134 -3.05 15.86 7.13
CA GLN A 134 -2.49 17.20 7.31
C GLN A 134 -1.05 17.28 6.78
N GLU A 135 -0.21 16.28 7.04
CA GLU A 135 1.14 16.21 6.48
C GLU A 135 1.12 16.10 4.95
N ILE A 136 0.23 15.26 4.39
CA ILE A 136 0.01 15.16 2.94
C ILE A 136 -0.39 16.52 2.36
N ALA A 137 -1.32 17.22 3.01
CA ALA A 137 -1.79 18.53 2.56
C ALA A 137 -0.74 19.64 2.68
N GLN A 138 0.26 19.47 3.55
CA GLN A 138 1.35 20.42 3.77
C GLN A 138 2.55 20.18 2.86
N LEU A 139 2.59 19.06 2.14
CA LEU A 139 3.63 18.85 1.14
C LEU A 139 3.45 19.86 0.00
N PRO A 140 4.56 20.37 -0.54
CA PRO A 140 4.48 21.28 -1.67
C PRO A 140 3.69 20.60 -2.79
N PRO A 141 2.76 21.33 -3.45
CA PRO A 141 2.06 20.79 -4.59
C PRO A 141 3.08 20.29 -5.60
N GLU A 142 2.84 19.10 -6.16
CA GLU A 142 3.67 18.61 -7.24
C GLU A 142 3.76 19.71 -8.31
N PRO A 143 4.96 19.99 -8.85
CA PRO A 143 5.11 21.02 -9.86
C PRO A 143 4.09 20.74 -10.98
N PRO A 144 3.42 21.79 -11.50
CA PRO A 144 2.44 21.60 -12.56
C PRO A 144 3.11 20.82 -13.68
N LYS A 145 2.46 19.73 -14.10
CA LYS A 145 2.94 18.92 -15.21
C LYS A 145 3.07 19.84 -16.42
N THR A 146 4.29 20.01 -16.90
CA THR A 146 4.53 20.62 -18.20
C THR A 146 3.95 19.67 -19.25
N ASP A 147 2.97 20.16 -20.00
CA ASP A 147 2.39 19.42 -21.12
C ASP A 147 3.52 19.12 -22.12
N GLY A 148 3.93 17.85 -22.23
CA GLY A 148 4.70 17.37 -23.38
C GLY A 148 6.13 16.90 -23.18
N GLU A 149 6.67 16.76 -21.96
CA GLU A 149 7.95 16.07 -21.79
C GLU A 149 7.77 14.55 -21.66
N THR A 150 8.20 13.85 -22.69
CA THR A 150 8.35 12.39 -22.66
C THR A 150 9.29 12.05 -21.49
N PRO A 151 8.91 11.15 -20.57
CA PRO A 151 9.75 10.81 -19.44
C PRO A 151 11.12 10.34 -19.96
N PRO A 152 12.23 10.75 -19.30
CA PRO A 152 13.57 10.39 -19.74
C PRO A 152 13.69 8.87 -19.85
N PRO A 153 14.26 8.34 -20.95
CA PRO A 153 14.40 6.91 -21.13
C PRO A 153 15.20 6.33 -19.97
N LEU A 154 14.72 5.21 -19.44
CA LEU A 154 15.40 4.48 -18.37
C LEU A 154 16.86 4.20 -18.77
N PRO A 155 17.83 4.34 -17.86
CA PRO A 155 19.21 4.01 -18.15
C PRO A 155 19.31 2.54 -18.55
N GLN A 156 19.69 2.31 -19.81
CA GLN A 156 19.95 0.97 -20.32
C GLN A 156 21.18 0.42 -19.60
N LYS A 157 21.03 -0.74 -18.96
CA LYS A 157 22.18 -1.45 -18.36
C LYS A 157 23.14 -1.88 -19.48
N PRO A 158 24.46 -1.67 -19.34
CA PRO A 158 25.43 -2.20 -20.30
C PRO A 158 25.46 -3.74 -20.23
N ASN A 159 25.61 -4.37 -21.42
CA ASN A 159 25.76 -5.81 -21.62
C ASN A 159 26.99 -6.39 -20.89
#